data_AF-A0A151R9K7-F1
#
_entry.id   AF-A0A151R9K7-F1
#
_cell.length_a   1.000
_cell.length_b   1.000
_cell.length_c   1.000
_cell.angle_alpha   90.00
_cell.angle_beta   90.00
_cell.angle_gamma   90.00
#
_symmetry.space_group_name_H-M   'P 1'
#
loop_
_entity.id
_entity.type
_entity.pdbx_description
1 polymer ?
#
loop_
_entity_poly.entity_id
_entity_poly.type
_entity_poly.pdbx_seq_one_letter_code
_entity_poly.pdbx_strand_id
1 'polypeptide(L)'
;MEITETNTKSSLHTRCNSLRSVPHPLISQHEEHLRRLKEPEATSSISSSSLSNKLNGLLDLQDCTDKLLQLPIKQQALARECSDKCVDEILERSLSLLEICSTAKECLLISKDIMHELHSVIRRRKGDETVFTIKGEK
;
A
#
# COMPACT_ATOMS: atom_id res chain seq x y z
N MET A 1 36.55 6.98 54.85
CA MET A 1 36.53 8.31 54.21
C MET A 1 36.15 8.06 52.77
N GLU A 2 34.87 8.23 52.49
CA GLU A 2 34.22 7.95 51.22
C GLU A 2 34.31 9.21 50.36
N ILE A 3 34.79 9.08 49.13
CA ILE A 3 34.70 10.14 48.13
C ILE A 3 34.17 9.49 46.86
N THR A 4 32.88 9.70 46.66
CA THR A 4 32.13 9.43 45.45
C THR A 4 32.52 10.47 44.40
N GLU A 5 32.88 10.04 43.19
CA GLU A 5 32.86 10.94 42.03
C GLU A 5 32.19 10.27 40.84
N THR A 6 31.33 11.07 40.24
CA THR A 6 30.16 10.72 39.46
C THR A 6 30.53 10.64 37.98
N ASN A 7 30.33 9.46 37.38
CA ASN A 7 30.44 9.32 35.93
C ASN A 7 29.27 10.06 35.26
N THR A 8 29.60 11.21 34.68
CA THR A 8 28.71 12.16 34.02
C THR A 8 28.10 11.55 32.78
N LYS A 9 26.88 11.03 32.93
CA LYS A 9 25.99 10.65 31.84
C LYS A 9 25.66 11.88 31.01
N SER A 10 26.36 12.08 29.89
CA SER A 10 26.04 13.14 28.92
C SER A 10 24.73 12.80 28.21
N SER A 11 23.62 13.26 28.79
CA SER A 11 22.31 13.25 28.17
C SER A 11 22.31 14.19 26.96
N LEU A 12 22.39 13.64 25.75
CA LEU A 12 22.15 14.37 24.52
C LEU A 12 20.66 14.71 24.44
N HIS A 13 20.28 15.87 24.98
CA HIS A 13 18.93 16.40 24.90
C HIS A 13 18.69 17.01 23.52
N THR A 14 18.40 16.17 22.52
CA THR A 14 17.94 16.63 21.20
C THR A 14 16.55 17.22 21.35
N ARG A 15 16.48 18.53 21.59
CA ARG A 15 15.23 19.28 21.70
C ARG A 15 14.69 19.54 20.29
N CYS A 16 13.78 18.70 19.82
CA CYS A 16 13.09 18.93 18.56
C CYS A 16 12.20 20.17 18.70
N ASN A 17 12.57 21.27 18.04
CA ASN A 17 11.67 22.40 17.85
C ASN A 17 10.70 22.06 16.72
N SER A 18 9.60 21.36 17.03
CA SER A 18 8.47 21.30 16.12
C SER A 18 7.87 22.70 16.03
N LEU A 19 8.04 23.35 14.88
CA LEU A 19 7.26 24.53 14.56
C LEU A 19 5.78 24.11 14.58
N ARG A 20 4.93 24.89 15.26
CA ARG A 20 3.48 24.72 15.12
C ARG A 20 3.17 24.79 13.63
N SER A 21 2.54 23.75 13.07
CA SER A 21 2.04 23.85 11.70
C SER A 21 0.97 24.93 11.70
N VAL A 22 1.31 26.13 11.25
CA VAL A 22 0.31 27.15 10.99
C VAL A 22 -0.57 26.57 9.88
N PRO A 23 -1.87 26.35 10.12
CA PRO A 23 -2.74 25.82 9.09
C PRO A 23 -2.68 26.75 7.89
N HIS A 24 -2.68 26.16 6.70
CA HIS A 24 -2.62 26.93 5.46
C HIS A 24 -3.76 27.98 5.46
N PRO A 25 -3.52 29.24 5.05
CA PRO A 25 -4.54 30.31 5.10
C PRO A 25 -5.91 29.92 4.55
N LEU A 26 -5.96 29.08 3.50
CA LEU A 26 -7.22 28.57 2.96
C LEU A 26 -7.98 27.62 3.91
N ILE A 27 -7.27 26.81 4.71
CA ILE A 27 -7.88 25.95 5.73
C ILE A 27 -8.47 26.81 6.86
N SER A 28 -7.73 27.82 7.30
CA SER A 28 -8.22 28.74 8.34
C SER A 28 -9.44 29.55 7.87
N GLN A 29 -9.45 29.98 6.60
CA GLN A 29 -10.59 30.63 5.97
C GLN A 29 -11.81 29.70 5.90
N HIS A 30 -11.61 28.44 5.49
CA HIS A 30 -12.68 27.45 5.42
C HIS A 30 -13.33 27.18 6.80
N GLU A 31 -12.51 27.05 7.85
CA GLU A 31 -13.01 26.90 9.23
C GLU A 31 -13.78 28.13 9.73
N GLU A 32 -13.34 29.33 9.33
CA GLU A 32 -14.04 30.57 9.64
C GLU A 32 -15.43 30.64 8.98
N HIS A 33 -15.54 30.29 7.69
CA HIS A 33 -16.84 30.25 7.00
C HIS A 33 -17.80 29.23 7.64
N LEU A 34 -17.31 28.05 8.02
CA LEU A 34 -18.09 27.06 8.76
C LEU A 34 -18.57 27.57 10.12
N ARG A 35 -17.70 28.28 10.85
CA ARG A 35 -18.05 28.84 12.17
C ARG A 35 -19.19 29.84 12.03
N ARG A 36 -19.09 30.77 11.07
CA ARG A 36 -20.10 31.80 10.81
C ARG A 36 -21.46 31.21 10.44
N LEU A 37 -21.48 30.15 9.63
CA LEU A 37 -22.72 29.46 9.27
C LEU A 37 -23.36 28.70 10.44
N LYS A 38 -22.54 28.27 11.41
CA LYS A 38 -22.97 27.50 12.58
C LYS A 38 -23.42 28.39 13.75
N GLU A 39 -23.15 29.68 13.74
CA GLU A 39 -23.60 30.58 14.80
C GLU A 39 -25.14 30.61 14.86
N PRO A 40 -25.75 30.27 16.00
CA PRO A 40 -27.19 30.28 16.15
C PRO A 40 -27.70 31.72 16.13
N GLU A 41 -28.65 32.03 15.25
CA GLU A 41 -29.32 33.32 15.25
C GLU A 41 -30.05 33.50 16.59
N ALA A 42 -29.62 34.49 17.37
CA ALA A 42 -30.31 34.89 18.58
C ALA A 42 -31.74 35.32 18.21
N THR A 43 -32.72 34.49 18.58
CA THR A 43 -34.17 34.74 18.61
C THR A 43 -34.60 36.03 17.91
N SER A 44 -34.59 36.05 16.58
CA SER A 44 -35.16 37.15 15.82
C SER A 44 -35.61 36.63 14.46
N SER A 45 -36.76 37.16 14.03
CA SER A 45 -37.45 36.79 12.79
C SER A 45 -36.49 36.62 11.61
N ILE A 46 -36.68 35.56 10.82
CA ILE A 46 -35.93 35.33 9.58
C ILE A 46 -36.26 36.48 8.61
N SER A 47 -35.43 37.51 8.63
CA SER A 47 -35.48 38.60 7.67
C SER A 47 -34.86 38.13 6.36
N SER A 48 -35.37 38.60 5.22
CA SER A 48 -34.77 38.33 3.89
C SER A 48 -33.29 38.71 3.82
N SER A 49 -32.84 39.68 4.62
CA SER A 49 -31.43 40.05 4.75
C SER A 49 -30.58 38.99 5.46
N SER A 50 -31.12 38.30 6.47
CA SER A 50 -30.42 37.22 7.18
C SER A 50 -30.29 35.97 6.29
N LEU A 51 -31.35 35.64 5.54
CA LEU A 51 -31.35 34.53 4.60
C LEU A 51 -30.33 34.73 3.47
N SER A 52 -30.29 35.94 2.88
CA SER A 52 -29.30 36.26 1.83
C SER A 52 -27.86 36.22 2.35
N ASN A 53 -27.61 36.66 3.58
CA ASN A 53 -26.29 36.54 4.21
C ASN A 53 -25.86 35.08 4.43
N LYS A 54 -26.78 34.20 4.84
CA LYS A 54 -26.50 32.76 4.96
C LYS A 54 -26.21 32.10 3.61
N LEU A 55 -26.98 32.45 2.57
CA LEU A 55 -26.74 31.95 1.21
C LEU A 55 -25.39 32.43 0.67
N ASN A 56 -25.02 33.69 0.88
CA ASN A 56 -23.69 34.19 0.52
C ASN A 56 -22.58 33.47 1.30
N GLY A 57 -22.76 33.20 2.60
CA GLY A 57 -21.81 32.42 3.38
C GLY A 57 -21.62 30.99 2.86
N LEU A 58 -22.67 30.36 2.32
CA LEU A 58 -22.57 29.06 1.65
C LEU A 58 -21.80 29.14 0.32
N LEU A 59 -22.01 30.19 -0.47
CA LEU A 59 -21.26 30.42 -1.71
C LEU A 59 -19.77 30.63 -1.43
N ASP A 60 -19.43 31.43 -0.40
CA ASP A 60 -18.05 31.66 0.01
C ASP A 60 -17.38 30.35 0.50
N LEU A 61 -18.13 29.51 1.22
CA LEU A 61 -17.64 28.21 1.67
C LEU A 61 -17.38 27.28 0.47
N GLN A 62 -18.27 27.28 -0.52
CA GLN A 62 -18.11 26.49 -1.73
C GLN A 62 -16.85 26.92 -2.50
N ASP A 63 -16.67 28.22 -2.74
CA ASP A 63 -15.48 28.77 -3.42
C ASP A 63 -14.18 28.45 -2.65
N CYS A 64 -14.20 28.57 -1.32
CA CYS A 64 -13.08 28.21 -0.48
C CYS A 64 -12.75 26.70 -0.56
N THR A 65 -13.78 25.85 -0.61
CA THR A 65 -13.65 24.39 -0.77
C THR A 65 -13.04 24.04 -2.13
N ASP A 66 -13.49 24.68 -3.20
CA ASP A 66 -12.97 24.45 -4.55
C ASP A 66 -11.48 24.84 -4.64
N LYS A 67 -11.10 25.97 -4.05
CA LYS A 67 -9.68 26.38 -3.92
C LYS A 67 -8.88 25.39 -3.06
N LEU A 68 -9.48 24.83 -2.01
CA LEU A 68 -8.85 23.83 -1.15
C LEU A 68 -8.61 22.50 -1.88
N LEU A 69 -9.50 22.11 -2.79
CA LEU A 69 -9.37 20.91 -3.62
C LEU A 69 -8.34 21.09 -4.75
N GLN A 70 -8.17 22.32 -5.25
CA GLN A 70 -7.16 22.65 -6.25
C GLN A 70 -5.73 22.71 -5.69
N LEU A 71 -5.54 22.62 -4.36
CA LEU A 71 -4.21 22.64 -3.79
C LEU A 71 -3.36 21.45 -4.26
N PRO A 72 -2.14 21.71 -4.76
CA PRO A 72 -1.24 20.66 -5.28
C PRO A 72 -0.98 19.55 -4.27
N ILE A 73 -0.97 19.88 -2.97
CA ILE A 73 -0.69 18.95 -1.88
C ILE A 73 -1.75 17.84 -1.80
N LYS A 74 -3.03 18.19 -2.01
CA LYS A 74 -4.12 17.21 -1.96
C LYS A 74 -4.16 16.35 -3.23
N GLN A 75 -3.91 16.95 -4.39
CA GLN A 75 -3.82 16.22 -5.66
C GLN A 75 -2.64 15.25 -5.67
N GLN A 76 -1.50 15.66 -5.11
CA GLN A 76 -0.31 14.80 -5.01
C GLN A 76 -0.51 13.65 -4.02
N ALA A 77 -1.19 13.87 -2.90
CA ALA A 77 -1.54 12.81 -1.95
C ALA A 77 -2.48 11.77 -2.59
N LEU A 78 -3.52 12.21 -3.30
CA LEU A 78 -4.43 11.34 -4.04
C LEU A 78 -3.72 10.57 -5.16
N ALA A 79 -2.87 11.25 -5.94
CA ALA A 79 -2.10 10.63 -7.00
C ALA A 79 -1.12 9.57 -6.47
N ARG A 80 -0.48 9.83 -5.32
CA ARG A 80 0.36 8.84 -4.63
C ARG A 80 -0.43 7.63 -4.16
N GLU A 81 -1.58 7.85 -3.52
CA GLU A 81 -2.41 6.74 -3.07
C GLU A 81 -2.90 5.88 -4.25
N CYS A 82 -3.25 6.50 -5.38
CA CYS A 82 -3.60 5.79 -6.61
C CYS A 82 -2.40 5.04 -7.21
N SER A 83 -1.20 5.63 -7.19
CA SER A 83 0.00 4.94 -7.69
C SER A 83 0.37 3.75 -6.83
N ASP A 84 0.27 3.88 -5.51
CA ASP A 84 0.63 2.82 -4.57
C ASP A 84 -0.30 1.62 -4.75
N LYS A 85 -1.61 1.85 -4.86
CA LYS A 85 -2.60 0.79 -5.18
C LYS A 85 -2.30 0.09 -6.51
N CYS A 86 -1.92 0.86 -7.54
CA CYS A 86 -1.56 0.29 -8.84
C CYS A 86 -0.30 -0.59 -8.75
N VAL A 87 0.71 -0.15 -7.99
CA VAL A 87 1.95 -0.90 -7.76
C VAL A 87 1.66 -2.18 -6.98
N ASP A 88 0.83 -2.13 -5.94
CA ASP A 88 0.44 -3.29 -5.14
C ASP A 88 -0.27 -4.35 -6.01
N GLU A 89 -1.21 -3.94 -6.87
CA GLU A 89 -1.87 -4.85 -7.80
C GLU A 89 -0.91 -5.52 -8.80
N ILE A 90 0.08 -4.77 -9.31
CA ILE A 90 1.08 -5.32 -10.23
C ILE A 90 1.98 -6.32 -9.50
N LEU A 91 2.39 -6.00 -8.27
CA LEU A 91 3.20 -6.88 -7.44
C LEU A 91 2.47 -8.18 -7.12
N GLU A 92 1.20 -8.11 -6.72
CA GLU A 92 0.37 -9.28 -6.43
C GLU A 92 0.26 -10.21 -7.65
N ARG A 93 -0.01 -9.65 -8.83
CA ARG A 93 -0.07 -10.43 -10.08
C ARG A 93 1.29 -11.03 -10.45
N SER A 94 2.38 -10.30 -10.24
CA SER A 94 3.74 -10.77 -10.52
C SER A 94 4.14 -11.91 -9.58
N LEU A 95 3.75 -11.82 -8.31
CA LEU A 95 3.97 -12.88 -7.32
C LEU A 95 3.20 -14.15 -7.71
N SER A 96 1.92 -14.01 -8.06
CA SER A 96 1.11 -15.15 -8.52
C SER A 96 1.70 -15.83 -9.76
N LEU A 97 2.22 -15.06 -10.73
CA LEU A 97 2.93 -15.62 -11.88
C LEU A 97 4.20 -16.37 -11.49
N LEU A 98 4.95 -15.87 -10.51
CA LEU A 98 6.15 -16.54 -10.02
C LEU A 98 5.81 -17.86 -9.32
N GLU A 99 4.73 -17.90 -8.54
CA GLU A 99 4.21 -19.14 -7.93
C GLU A 99 3.85 -20.17 -9.00
N ILE A 100 3.09 -19.78 -10.02
CA ILE A 100 2.74 -20.65 -11.16
C ILE A 100 3.99 -21.17 -11.85
N CYS A 101 4.99 -20.30 -12.11
CA CYS A 101 6.26 -20.71 -12.70
C CYS A 101 7.02 -21.71 -11.81
N SER A 102 7.01 -21.51 -10.49
CA SER A 102 7.62 -22.42 -9.54
C SER A 102 6.97 -23.79 -9.58
N THR A 103 5.63 -23.84 -9.53
CA THR A 103 4.88 -25.10 -9.64
C THR A 103 5.13 -25.79 -10.98
N ALA A 104 5.14 -25.05 -12.09
CA ALA A 104 5.44 -25.61 -13.41
C ALA A 104 6.84 -26.22 -13.46
N LYS A 105 7.84 -25.56 -12.86
CA LYS A 105 9.20 -26.08 -12.74
C LYS A 105 9.24 -27.37 -11.92
N GLU A 106 8.53 -27.43 -10.80
CA GLU A 106 8.44 -28.66 -9.98
C GLU A 106 7.81 -29.81 -10.77
N CYS A 107 6.69 -29.56 -11.48
CA CYS A 107 6.07 -30.57 -12.33
C CYS A 107 7.01 -31.08 -13.43
N LEU A 108 7.80 -30.19 -14.04
CA LEU A 108 8.81 -30.57 -15.04
C LEU A 108 9.91 -31.44 -14.44
N LEU A 109 10.39 -31.12 -13.24
CA LEU A 109 11.38 -31.93 -12.54
C LEU A 109 10.86 -33.33 -12.24
N ILE A 110 9.63 -33.42 -11.72
CA ILE A 110 8.94 -34.70 -11.47
C ILE A 110 8.82 -35.50 -12.77
N SER A 111 8.37 -34.86 -13.86
CA SER A 111 8.23 -35.51 -15.17
C SER A 111 9.57 -36.07 -15.68
N LYS A 112 10.64 -35.28 -15.56
CA LYS A 112 11.99 -35.69 -15.94
C LYS A 112 12.47 -36.90 -15.14
N ASP A 113 12.22 -36.93 -13.83
CA ASP A 113 12.62 -38.07 -12.99
C ASP A 113 11.81 -39.33 -13.33
N ILE A 114 10.51 -39.22 -13.59
CA ILE A 114 9.67 -40.33 -14.07
C ILE A 114 10.19 -40.88 -15.41
N MET A 115 10.54 -40.02 -16.35
CA MET A 115 11.11 -40.45 -17.65
C MET A 115 12.43 -41.21 -17.46
N HIS A 116 13.30 -40.73 -16.57
CA HIS A 116 14.55 -41.42 -16.27
C HIS A 116 14.32 -42.81 -15.66
N GLU A 117 13.37 -42.93 -14.72
CA GLU A 117 13.02 -44.23 -14.13
C GLU A 117 12.45 -45.19 -15.18
N LEU A 118 11.53 -44.71 -16.02
CA LEU A 118 10.95 -45.49 -17.12
C LEU A 118 12.04 -45.99 -18.09
N HIS A 119 12.97 -45.11 -18.49
CA HIS A 119 14.09 -45.50 -19.35
C HIS A 119 15.01 -46.52 -18.68
N SER A 120 15.26 -46.39 -17.38
CA SER A 120 16.02 -47.37 -16.60
C SER A 120 15.35 -48.74 -16.59
N VAL A 121 14.03 -48.80 -16.37
CA VAL A 121 13.22 -50.03 -16.41
C VAL A 121 13.27 -50.69 -17.80
N ILE A 122 13.08 -49.92 -18.88
CA ILE A 122 13.14 -50.44 -20.25
C ILE A 122 14.53 -51.03 -20.56
N ARG A 123 15.61 -50.33 -20.18
CA ARG A 123 16.98 -50.81 -20.38
C ARG A 123 17.25 -52.12 -19.62
N ARG A 124 16.78 -52.23 -18.38
CA ARG A 124 16.93 -53.47 -17.58
C ARG A 124 16.19 -54.64 -18.23
N ARG A 125 14.94 -54.44 -18.64
CA ARG A 125 14.11 -55.49 -19.28
C ARG A 125 14.72 -56.01 -20.59
N LYS A 126 15.36 -55.15 -21.39
CA LYS A 126 16.03 -55.55 -22.64
C LYS A 126 17.24 -56.46 -22.43
N GLY A 127 17.82 -56.52 -21.22
CA GLY A 127 18.89 -57.45 -20.88
C GLY A 127 18.42 -58.89 -20.61
N ASP A 128 17.13 -59.07 -20.28
CA ASP A 128 16.58 -60.39 -19.93
C ASP A 128 16.06 -61.17 -21.15
N GLU A 129 15.82 -60.52 -22.28
CA GLU A 129 15.33 -61.17 -23.52
C GLU A 129 16.41 -61.95 -24.29
N THR A 130 17.71 -61.70 -24.03
CA THR A 130 18.82 -62.37 -24.74
C THR A 130 19.22 -63.74 -24.16
N VAL A 131 18.54 -64.25 -23.13
CA VAL A 131 18.86 -65.53 -22.47
C VAL A 131 18.10 -66.73 -23.06
N PHE A 132 17.13 -66.51 -23.96
CA PHE A 132 16.30 -67.58 -24.55
C PHE A 132 16.53 -67.81 -26.06
N THR A 133 17.79 -67.90 -26.47
CA THR A 133 18.21 -68.59 -27.70
C THR A 133 19.59 -69.19 -27.35
N ILE A 134 19.91 -70.48 -27.38
CA ILE A 134 19.66 -71.56 -28.32
C ILE A 134 19.96 -72.86 -27.53
N LYS A 135 19.06 -73.85 -27.51
CA LYS A 135 19.46 -75.27 -27.58
C LYS A 135 18.28 -76.13 -28.04
N GLY A 136 18.01 -76.05 -29.35
CA GLY A 136 17.50 -77.21 -30.07
C GLY A 136 18.67 -78.14 -30.43
N GLU A 137 18.34 -79.42 -30.64
CA GLU A 137 19.20 -80.53 -31.07
C GLU A 137 20.12 -81.09 -29.95
N LYS A 138 20.06 -82.37 -29.56
CA LYS A 138 19.65 -83.63 -30.21
C LYS A 138 18.91 -84.53 -29.23
#